data_AF-A0AA96TWT1-F1
#
_entry.id   AF-A0AA96TWT1-F1
#
_cell.length_a   1.000
_cell.length_b   1.000
_cell.length_c   1.000
_cell.angle_alpha   90.00
_cell.angle_beta   90.00
_cell.angle_gamma   90.00
#
_symmetry.space_group_name_H-M   'P 1'
#
loop_
_entity.id
_entity.type
_entity.pdbx_description
1 polymer ?
#
loop_
_entity_poly.entity_id
_entity_poly.type
_entity_poly.pdbx_seq_one_letter_code
_entity_poly.pdbx_strand_id
1 'polypeptide(L)' 'MKQKIYKNRKKILFTGIFLTVLGVIIVYCTYGTEPWETIGGFLSGFGVATSIITFGIQKSEK' A
#
# COMPACT_ATOMS: atom_id res chain seq x y z
N MET A 1 -14.80 -13.50 9.26
CA MET A 1 -13.71 -12.55 8.95
C MET A 1 -13.60 -12.19 7.46
N LYS A 2 -13.63 -13.17 6.54
CA LYS A 2 -13.46 -12.95 5.09
C LYS A 2 -14.47 -11.94 4.46
N GLN A 3 -15.74 -11.97 4.84
CA GLN A 3 -16.75 -11.03 4.33
C GLN A 3 -16.54 -9.57 4.76
N LYS A 4 -16.07 -9.32 6.00
CA LYS A 4 -15.80 -7.95 6.48
C LYS A 4 -14.62 -7.32 5.73
N ILE A 5 -13.58 -8.10 5.45
CA ILE A 5 -12.41 -7.66 4.68
C ILE A 5 -12.82 -7.37 3.22
N TYR A 6 -13.69 -8.20 2.63
CA TYR A 6 -14.19 -7.96 1.28
C TYR A 6 -15.05 -6.69 1.17
N LYS A 7 -15.93 -6.43 2.14
CA LYS A 7 -16.76 -5.20 2.19
C LYS A 7 -15.91 -3.93 2.27
N ASN A 8 -14.79 -3.98 2.99
CA ASN A 8 -13.88 -2.84 3.14
C ASN A 8 -12.69 -2.88 2.16
N ARG A 9 -12.65 -3.84 1.22
CA ARG A 9 -11.56 -4.05 0.28
C ARG A 9 -11.19 -2.78 -0.48
N LYS A 10 -12.19 -2.00 -0.93
CA LYS A 10 -11.97 -0.72 -1.61
C LYS A 10 -11.26 0.30 -0.73
N LYS A 11 -11.57 0.35 0.57
CA LYS A 11 -10.90 1.25 1.53
C LYS A 11 -9.46 0.81 1.78
N ILE A 12 -9.22 -0.49 1.94
CA ILE A 12 -7.88 -1.05 2.14
C ILE A 12 -7.00 -0.80 0.91
N LEU A 13 -7.57 -0.98 -0.28
CA LEU A 13 -6.89 -0.73 -1.56
C LEU A 13 -6.57 0.76 -1.75
N PHE A 14 -7.53 1.64 -1.42
CA PHE A 14 -7.30 3.09 -1.42
C PHE A 14 -6.17 3.49 -0.48
N THR A 15 -6.15 2.95 0.75
CA THR A 15 -5.05 3.18 1.71
C THR A 15 -3.72 2.68 1.16
N GLY A 16 -3.66 1.50 0.53
CA GLY A 16 -2.43 0.96 -0.06
C GLY A 16 -1.87 1.82 -1.20
N ILE A 17 -2.73 2.26 -2.12
CA ILE A 17 -2.34 3.17 -3.21
C ILE A 17 -1.89 4.52 -2.64
N PHE A 18 -2.63 5.08 -1.69
CA PHE A 18 -2.29 6.34 -1.05
C PHE A 18 -0.92 6.28 -0.36
N LEU A 19 -0.64 5.19 0.36
CA LEU A 19 0.65 4.96 1.01
C LEU A 19 1.79 4.82 0.00
N THR A 20 1.51 4.20 -1.14
CA THR A 20 2.47 4.08 -2.25
C THR A 20 2.85 5.44 -2.80
N VAL A 21 1.84 6.27 -3.12
CA VAL A 21 2.06 7.62 -3.66
C VAL A 21 2.82 8.50 -2.65
N LEU A 22 2.45 8.43 -1.37
CA LEU A 22 3.20 9.13 -0.31
C LEU A 22 4.65 8.67 -0.22
N GLY A 23 4.91 7.36 -0.23
CA GLY A 23 6.27 6.83 -0.21
C GLY A 23 7.09 7.33 -1.40
N VAL A 24 6.52 7.33 -2.60
CA VAL A 24 7.19 7.84 -3.81
C VAL A 24 7.47 9.34 -3.71
N ILE A 25 6.52 10.15 -3.21
CA ILE A 25 6.73 11.59 -3.01
C ILE A 25 7.85 11.83 -2.01
N ILE A 26 7.88 11.09 -0.91
CA ILE A 26 8.94 11.20 0.11
C ILE A 26 10.29 10.88 -0.52
N VAL A 27 10.43 9.72 -1.20
CA VAL A 27 11.69 9.35 -1.89
C VAL A 27 12.11 10.41 -2.88
N TYR A 28 11.18 10.97 -3.66
CA TYR A 28 11.49 12.00 -4.65
C TYR A 28 12.00 13.29 -3.99
N CYS A 29 11.40 13.72 -2.88
CA CYS A 29 11.80 14.93 -2.16
C CYS A 29 13.05 14.75 -1.30
N THR A 30 13.32 13.53 -0.82
CA THR A 30 14.43 13.22 0.11
C THR A 30 15.49 12.33 -0.55
N TYR A 31 15.56 12.34 -1.88
CA TYR A 31 16.52 11.54 -2.63
C TYR A 31 17.96 11.94 -2.26
N GLY A 32 18.79 10.97 -1.90
CA GLY A 32 20.15 11.19 -1.41
C GLY A 32 20.25 11.61 0.05
N THR A 33 19.13 11.68 0.78
CA THR A 33 19.13 11.90 2.24
C THR A 33 18.68 10.65 2.99
N GLU A 34 19.66 9.91 3.50
CA GLU A 34 19.42 8.85 4.47
C GLU A 34 19.05 9.46 5.83
N PRO A 35 18.12 8.86 6.60
CA PRO A 35 17.42 7.59 6.37
C PRO A 35 16.08 7.74 5.61
N TRP A 36 15.72 8.95 5.21
CA TRP A 36 14.40 9.27 4.67
C TRP A 36 14.12 8.56 3.34
N GLU A 37 15.13 8.43 2.48
CA GLU A 37 15.03 7.66 1.24
C GLU A 37 14.66 6.19 1.52
N THR A 38 15.33 5.54 2.48
CA THR A 38 15.05 4.16 2.88
C THR A 38 13.64 4.00 3.44
N ILE A 39 13.21 4.94 4.28
CA ILE A 39 11.86 4.94 4.86
C ILE A 39 10.82 5.11 3.75
N GLY A 40 11.02 6.05 2.82
CA GLY A 40 10.14 6.26 1.68
C GLY A 40 10.08 5.04 0.74
N GLY A 41 11.22 4.38 0.50
CA GLY A 41 11.32 3.14 -0.27
C GLY A 41 10.57 1.98 0.40
N PHE A 42 10.69 1.84 1.72
CA PHE A 42 9.94 0.86 2.49
C PHE A 42 8.43 1.13 2.45
N LEU A 43 8.00 2.38 2.68
CA LEU A 43 6.59 2.78 2.64
C LEU A 43 5.96 2.55 1.27
N SER A 44 6.67 2.88 0.20
CA SER A 44 6.20 2.64 -1.17
C SER A 44 6.10 1.15 -1.48
N GLY A 45 7.12 0.34 -1.13
CA GLY A 45 7.08 -1.11 -1.28
C GLY A 45 5.95 -1.77 -0.47
N PHE A 46 5.74 -1.33 0.78
CA PHE A 46 4.66 -1.82 1.63
C PHE A 46 3.28 -1.46 1.05
N GLY A 47 3.10 -0.23 0.57
CA GLY A 47 1.87 0.20 -0.10
C GLY A 47 1.53 -0.65 -1.33
N VAL A 48 2.53 -0.94 -2.17
CA VAL A 48 2.37 -1.80 -3.35
C VAL A 48 2.00 -3.22 -2.94
N ALA A 49 2.74 -3.83 -2.01
CA ALA A 49 2.47 -5.19 -1.53
C ALA A 49 1.05 -5.32 -0.96
N THR A 50 0.63 -4.34 -0.14
CA THR A 50 -0.71 -4.32 0.45
C THR A 50 -1.80 -4.20 -0.62
N SER A 51 -1.55 -3.39 -1.66
CA SER A 51 -2.45 -3.24 -2.80
C SER A 51 -2.57 -4.55 -3.60
N ILE A 52 -1.45 -5.22 -3.88
CA ILE A 52 -1.42 -6.52 -4.59
C ILE A 52 -2.17 -7.59 -3.81
N ILE A 53 -1.91 -7.72 -2.50
CA ILE A 53 -2.62 -8.67 -1.63
C ILE A 53 -4.13 -8.38 -1.67
N THR A 54 -4.51 -7.11 -1.58
CA THR A 54 -5.92 -6.70 -1.63
C THR A 54 -6.57 -7.00 -2.99
N PHE A 55 -5.83 -6.86 -4.10
CA PHE A 55 -6.28 -7.30 -5.42
C PHE A 55 -6.42 -8.82 -5.52
N GLY A 56 -5.53 -9.59 -4.89
CA GLY A 56 -5.59 -11.05 -4.83
C GLY A 56 -6.75 -11.61 -3.99
N ILE A 57 -7.33 -10.82 -3.07
CA ILE A 57 -8.50 -11.24 -2.29
C ILE A 57 -9.74 -11.25 -3.20
N GLN A 58 -10.05 -12.44 -3.75
CA GLN A 58 -11.30 -12.72 -4.46
C GLN A 58 -12.44 -13.04 -3.48
N LYS A 59 -13.68 -12.77 -3.91
CA LYS A 59 -14.87 -13.12 -3.14
C LYS A 59 -14.92 -14.65 -3.06
N SER A 60 -14.69 -15.21 -1.88
CA SER A 60 -14.98 -16.62 -1.62
C SER A 60 -16.50 -16.76 -1.60
N GLU A 61 -17.09 -17.01 -2.76
CA GLU A 61 -18.49 -17.39 -2.90
C GLU A 61 -18.60 -18.84 -2.42
N LYS A 62 -19.11 -18.98 -1.19
CA LYS A 62 -19.79 -20.18 -0.72
C LYS A 62 -21.17 -19.75 -0.27
#